data_AF-A0A7K7W1V3-F1
#
_entry.id   AF-A0A7K7W1V3-F1
#
_cell.length_a   1.000
_cell.length_b   1.000
_cell.length_c   1.000
_cell.angle_alpha   90.00
_cell.angle_beta   90.00
_cell.angle_gamma   90.00
#
_symmetry.space_group_name_H-M   'P 1'
#
loop_
_entity.id
_entity.type
_entity.pdbx_description
1 polymer ?
#
loop_
_entity_poly.entity_id
_entity_poly.type
_entity_poly.pdbx_seq_one_letter_code
_entity_poly.pdbx_strand_id
1 'polypeptide(L)'
;ALPQRRRELLQHGPGLQDFVSGHLPGRDAWAEYGGSLRRQKGERLRLPPWLKTKIPMGKNYNKLKNTLRSLNLHTVCEEARCPNIGECWGGGEYATATATIMLMGDTCTRGCRFCSVKTAKNPPPLDAEEPYNTAKAIAEWGLDYVVLTSVDRDDMPDGGAEHFAKTVSHLKERNPKILVECLTPDFRGDLKAVEKVALSGLDVYAHNVETVPELQRRVRDPRASFEQSLRVLRHAKEVRPALISKTSIMLGLGETDEQLHATMKLLREADVDCLTLGQYMQPTKRHLKVEEYITPEKFKYWEKVGNDLGFHYTASGPLVRSSYKAGEFFLKNLVEKRKTKAI
;
A
#
# COMPACT_ATOMS: atom_id res chain seq x y z
N ALA A 1 24.55 -8.37 -28.35
CA ALA A 1 23.48 -7.36 -28.31
C ALA A 1 22.25 -7.98 -27.66
N LEU A 2 21.55 -7.28 -26.74
CA LEU A 2 20.31 -7.80 -26.14
C LEU A 2 19.21 -7.91 -27.22
N PRO A 3 18.39 -8.98 -27.23
CA PRO A 3 17.30 -9.16 -28.18
C PRO A 3 16.34 -7.96 -28.17
N GLN A 4 15.80 -7.58 -29.33
CA GLN A 4 14.91 -6.42 -29.50
C GLN A 4 13.71 -6.44 -28.53
N ARG A 5 13.12 -7.62 -28.29
CA ARG A 5 12.06 -7.85 -27.31
C ARG A 5 12.48 -7.53 -25.86
N ARG A 6 13.74 -7.79 -25.48
CA ARG A 6 14.29 -7.40 -24.16
C ARG A 6 14.51 -5.89 -24.07
N ARG A 7 14.86 -5.21 -25.17
CA ARG A 7 15.00 -3.75 -25.20
C ARG A 7 13.64 -3.05 -25.10
N GLU A 8 12.62 -3.57 -25.77
CA GLU A 8 11.23 -3.08 -25.67
C GLU A 8 10.65 -3.31 -24.27
N LEU A 9 10.86 -4.48 -23.66
CA LEU A 9 10.51 -4.76 -22.26
C LEU A 9 11.23 -3.84 -21.26
N LEU A 10 12.49 -3.46 -21.54
CA LEU A 10 13.25 -2.51 -20.73
C LEU A 10 12.84 -1.05 -20.94
N GLN A 11 12.34 -0.68 -22.13
CA GLN A 11 11.90 0.69 -22.44
C GLN A 11 10.45 0.97 -22.06
N HIS A 12 9.58 -0.04 -22.09
CA HIS A 12 8.14 0.11 -21.84
C HIS A 12 7.64 -0.62 -20.59
N GLY A 13 8.41 -1.57 -20.03
CA GLY A 13 7.98 -2.42 -18.93
C GLY A 13 6.77 -3.30 -19.29
N PRO A 14 6.45 -4.34 -18.49
CA PRO A 14 5.14 -4.97 -18.60
C PRO A 14 4.06 -4.00 -18.09
N GLY A 15 2.92 -3.93 -18.76
CA GLY A 15 1.77 -3.14 -18.31
C GLY A 15 1.08 -3.79 -17.12
N LEU A 16 0.19 -3.06 -16.43
CA LEU A 16 -0.65 -3.63 -15.37
C LEU A 16 -1.38 -4.89 -15.84
N GLN A 17 -1.79 -4.95 -17.12
CA GLN A 17 -2.44 -6.12 -17.68
C GLN A 17 -1.57 -7.38 -17.63
N ASP A 18 -0.24 -7.27 -17.75
CA ASP A 18 0.68 -8.40 -17.71
C ASP A 18 0.90 -8.95 -16.28
N PHE A 19 0.56 -8.16 -15.25
CA PHE A 19 0.64 -8.53 -13.84
C PHE A 19 -0.72 -8.93 -13.26
N VAL A 20 -1.79 -8.28 -13.69
CA VAL A 20 -3.19 -8.61 -13.33
C VAL A 20 -3.69 -9.84 -14.10
N SER A 21 -3.06 -10.21 -15.23
CA SER A 21 -3.33 -11.43 -15.99
C SER A 21 -2.88 -12.73 -15.31
N GLY A 22 -2.52 -12.70 -14.02
CA GLY A 22 -2.45 -13.88 -13.17
C GLY A 22 -3.83 -14.53 -13.02
N HIS A 23 -4.34 -15.16 -14.09
CA HIS A 23 -5.58 -15.94 -14.14
C HIS A 23 -6.78 -15.25 -13.46
N LEU A 24 -7.10 -14.03 -13.87
CA LEU A 24 -8.51 -13.63 -13.90
C LEU A 24 -9.21 -14.66 -14.81
N PRO A 25 -10.09 -15.54 -14.29
CA PRO A 25 -10.75 -16.51 -15.15
C PRO A 25 -11.51 -15.73 -16.25
N GLY A 26 -11.65 -16.26 -17.46
CA GLY A 26 -12.26 -15.50 -18.57
C GLY A 26 -13.63 -14.89 -18.19
N ARG A 27 -14.07 -13.85 -18.92
CA ARG A 27 -15.39 -13.19 -18.72
C ARG A 27 -16.53 -14.19 -18.47
N ASP A 28 -16.48 -15.33 -19.15
CA ASP A 28 -17.45 -16.42 -19.07
C ASP A 28 -17.58 -17.02 -17.66
N ALA A 29 -16.52 -16.97 -16.83
CA ALA A 29 -16.53 -17.51 -15.48
C ALA A 29 -17.21 -16.59 -14.44
N TRP A 30 -17.52 -15.33 -14.79
CA TRP A 30 -18.02 -14.31 -13.84
C TRP A 30 -19.45 -13.90 -14.14
N ALA A 31 -19.88 -14.05 -15.40
CA ALA A 31 -21.26 -13.83 -15.83
C ALA A 31 -22.26 -14.72 -15.07
N GLU A 32 -21.80 -15.84 -14.52
CA GLU A 32 -22.61 -16.81 -13.76
C GLU A 32 -22.65 -16.55 -12.24
N TYR A 33 -22.04 -15.46 -11.73
CA TYR A 33 -22.14 -15.15 -10.30
C TYR A 33 -23.56 -14.71 -9.93
N GLY A 34 -24.41 -15.68 -9.53
CA GLY A 34 -25.79 -15.43 -9.11
C GLY A 34 -25.96 -14.90 -7.68
N GLY A 35 -24.88 -14.48 -7.00
CA GLY A 35 -24.97 -13.89 -5.66
C GLY A 35 -25.21 -12.38 -5.72
N SER A 36 -25.83 -11.81 -4.68
CA SER A 36 -25.91 -10.35 -4.58
C SER A 36 -24.52 -9.73 -4.49
N LEU A 37 -24.31 -8.60 -5.17
CA LEU A 37 -23.10 -7.78 -5.05
C LEU A 37 -23.23 -6.72 -3.95
N ARG A 38 -24.46 -6.29 -3.64
CA ARG A 38 -24.76 -5.29 -2.61
C ARG A 38 -25.42 -5.92 -1.40
N ARG A 39 -24.95 -5.53 -0.21
CA ARG A 39 -25.41 -6.11 1.04
C ARG A 39 -26.81 -5.60 1.39
N GLN A 40 -27.74 -6.51 1.63
CA GLN A 40 -29.03 -6.17 2.25
C GLN A 40 -28.92 -6.23 3.79
N LYS A 41 -29.80 -5.49 4.49
CA LYS A 41 -29.77 -5.44 5.95
C LYS A 41 -30.07 -6.83 6.53
N GLY A 42 -29.17 -7.33 7.37
CA GLY A 42 -29.28 -8.67 7.99
C GLY A 42 -28.52 -9.77 7.25
N GLU A 43 -28.08 -9.53 6.02
CA GLU A 43 -27.42 -10.56 5.20
C GLU A 43 -25.89 -10.46 5.21
N ARG A 44 -25.25 -11.57 4.82
CA ARG A 44 -23.82 -11.62 4.49
C ARG A 44 -23.66 -11.89 3.00
N LEU A 45 -22.82 -11.09 2.36
CA LEU A 45 -22.44 -11.33 0.98
C LEU A 45 -21.55 -12.58 0.88
N ARG A 46 -21.82 -13.43 -0.11
CA ARG A 46 -20.95 -14.54 -0.48
C ARG A 46 -19.73 -13.97 -1.20
N LEU A 47 -18.55 -14.53 -0.94
CA LEU A 47 -17.34 -14.08 -1.62
C LEU A 47 -17.39 -14.43 -3.13
N PRO A 48 -17.30 -13.43 -4.04
CA PRO A 48 -17.27 -13.67 -5.48
C PRO A 48 -16.02 -14.43 -5.93
N PRO A 49 -16.07 -15.12 -7.09
CA PRO A 49 -14.97 -15.92 -7.58
C PRO A 49 -13.69 -15.12 -7.86
N TRP A 50 -13.79 -13.87 -8.36
CA TRP A 50 -12.63 -13.02 -8.68
C TRP A 50 -11.86 -12.51 -7.44
N LEU A 51 -12.38 -12.71 -6.24
CA LEU A 51 -11.72 -12.38 -4.97
C LEU A 51 -11.11 -13.60 -4.27
N LYS A 52 -11.25 -14.80 -4.85
CA LYS A 52 -10.65 -16.01 -4.29
C LYS A 52 -9.18 -16.07 -4.68
N THR A 53 -8.31 -16.25 -3.68
CA THR A 53 -6.88 -16.45 -3.89
C THR A 53 -6.47 -17.88 -3.56
N LYS A 54 -5.36 -18.33 -4.15
CA LYS A 54 -4.74 -19.62 -3.84
C LYS A 54 -4.00 -19.54 -2.51
N ILE A 55 -3.92 -20.67 -1.80
CA ILE A 55 -3.16 -20.76 -0.56
C ILE A 55 -1.66 -20.59 -0.87
N PRO A 56 -0.94 -19.71 -0.15
CA PRO A 56 0.48 -19.46 -0.40
C PRO A 56 1.31 -20.73 -0.09
N MET A 57 2.05 -21.21 -1.09
CA MET A 57 2.97 -22.35 -0.97
C MET A 57 4.27 -22.04 -1.75
N GLY A 58 5.46 -22.32 -1.18
CA GLY A 58 6.73 -22.18 -1.90
C GLY A 58 7.98 -22.04 -1.01
N LYS A 59 9.16 -22.37 -1.56
CA LYS A 59 10.45 -22.30 -0.86
C LYS A 59 10.85 -20.86 -0.47
N ASN A 60 10.65 -19.88 -1.37
CA ASN A 60 10.95 -18.46 -1.10
C ASN A 60 10.08 -17.88 0.02
N TYR A 61 8.78 -18.20 0.01
CA TYR A 61 7.86 -17.80 1.09
C TYR A 61 8.35 -18.31 2.45
N ASN A 62 8.73 -19.59 2.55
CA ASN A 62 9.24 -20.16 3.80
C ASN A 62 10.58 -19.55 4.24
N LYS A 63 11.48 -19.25 3.30
CA LYS A 63 12.75 -18.56 3.59
C LYS A 63 12.47 -17.19 4.22
N LEU A 64 11.67 -16.35 3.57
CA LEU A 64 11.38 -15.00 4.05
C LEU A 64 10.65 -15.03 5.40
N LYS A 65 9.68 -15.94 5.56
CA LYS A 65 8.97 -16.17 6.82
C LYS A 65 9.90 -16.52 7.98
N ASN A 66 10.85 -17.43 7.76
CA ASN A 66 11.79 -17.85 8.80
C ASN A 66 12.74 -16.71 9.16
N THR A 67 13.23 -15.95 8.17
CA THR A 67 14.10 -14.80 8.40
C THR A 67 13.42 -13.69 9.19
N LEU A 68 12.16 -13.36 8.84
CA LEU A 68 11.37 -12.38 9.59
C LEU A 68 11.20 -12.78 11.06
N ARG A 69 10.89 -14.05 11.32
CA ARG A 69 10.78 -14.58 12.68
C ARG A 69 12.09 -14.56 13.45
N SER A 70 13.21 -14.94 12.83
CA SER A 70 14.52 -14.93 13.51
C SER A 70 14.99 -13.53 13.89
N LEU A 71 14.51 -12.52 13.18
CA LEU A 71 14.87 -11.12 13.38
C LEU A 71 13.82 -10.35 14.19
N ASN A 72 12.79 -11.03 14.67
CA ASN A 72 11.66 -10.41 15.38
C ASN A 72 11.03 -9.24 14.59
N LEU A 73 10.98 -9.36 13.26
CA LEU A 73 10.40 -8.36 12.37
C LEU A 73 8.95 -8.71 12.06
N HIS A 74 8.10 -7.68 12.03
CA HIS A 74 6.70 -7.81 11.66
C HIS A 74 6.46 -7.40 10.21
N THR A 75 5.45 -8.01 9.58
CA THR A 75 5.01 -7.60 8.25
C THR A 75 3.51 -7.36 8.22
N VAL A 76 3.09 -6.32 7.53
CA VAL A 76 1.65 -6.10 7.28
C VAL A 76 1.04 -7.26 6.50
N CYS A 77 1.85 -7.97 5.70
CA CYS A 77 1.41 -9.13 4.95
C CYS A 77 0.85 -10.23 5.86
N GLU A 78 1.50 -10.49 6.99
CA GLU A 78 1.05 -11.47 7.99
C GLU A 78 -0.03 -10.87 8.90
N GLU A 79 0.22 -9.67 9.47
CA GLU A 79 -0.67 -9.08 10.48
C GLU A 79 -2.01 -8.60 9.92
N ALA A 80 -2.02 -8.13 8.67
CA ALA A 80 -3.24 -7.74 7.96
C ALA A 80 -3.89 -8.89 7.17
N ARG A 81 -3.37 -10.13 7.27
CA ARG A 81 -3.88 -11.32 6.58
C ARG A 81 -4.00 -11.11 5.07
N CYS A 82 -2.93 -10.60 4.46
CA CYS A 82 -2.93 -10.20 3.06
C CYS A 82 -3.18 -11.41 2.13
N PRO A 83 -4.18 -11.34 1.23
CA PRO A 83 -4.46 -12.42 0.30
C PRO A 83 -3.36 -12.61 -0.76
N ASN A 84 -2.46 -11.63 -0.92
CA ASN A 84 -1.41 -11.61 -1.94
C ASN A 84 -0.04 -12.05 -1.42
N ILE A 85 0.08 -12.47 -0.14
CA ILE A 85 1.39 -12.76 0.49
C ILE A 85 2.23 -13.78 -0.29
N GLY A 86 1.61 -14.82 -0.86
CA GLY A 86 2.31 -15.84 -1.64
C GLY A 86 2.91 -15.30 -2.94
N GLU A 87 2.18 -14.43 -3.63
CA GLU A 87 2.63 -13.80 -4.87
C GLU A 87 3.71 -12.76 -4.60
N CYS A 88 3.54 -11.94 -3.54
CA CYS A 88 4.51 -10.92 -3.17
C CYS A 88 5.86 -11.54 -2.78
N TRP A 89 5.84 -12.54 -1.88
CA TRP A 89 7.07 -13.14 -1.35
C TRP A 89 7.66 -14.24 -2.25
N GLY A 90 6.85 -14.82 -3.14
CA GLY A 90 7.30 -15.87 -4.06
C GLY A 90 8.20 -15.36 -5.19
N GLY A 91 8.21 -14.04 -5.45
CA GLY A 91 9.00 -13.41 -6.51
C GLY A 91 8.35 -13.44 -7.90
N GLY A 92 7.25 -14.16 -8.10
CA GLY A 92 6.57 -14.27 -9.40
C GLY A 92 7.47 -14.79 -10.53
N GLU A 93 7.00 -14.65 -11.77
CA GLU A 93 7.72 -15.06 -13.00
C GLU A 93 8.94 -14.16 -13.32
N TYR A 94 9.00 -12.96 -12.71
CA TYR A 94 10.01 -11.93 -12.96
C TYR A 94 11.01 -11.71 -11.81
N ALA A 95 10.99 -12.57 -10.79
CA ALA A 95 11.96 -12.63 -9.69
C ALA A 95 12.14 -11.38 -8.80
N THR A 96 11.35 -10.32 -8.95
CA THR A 96 11.35 -9.18 -8.01
C THR A 96 10.50 -9.54 -6.79
N ALA A 97 11.16 -9.98 -5.71
CA ALA A 97 10.53 -10.10 -4.41
C ALA A 97 10.33 -8.71 -3.81
N THR A 98 9.19 -8.48 -3.18
CA THR A 98 8.89 -7.24 -2.45
C THR A 98 8.37 -7.61 -1.09
N ALA A 99 8.94 -6.96 -0.08
CA ALA A 99 8.50 -7.08 1.29
C ALA A 99 7.89 -5.75 1.76
N THR A 100 6.79 -5.84 2.48
CA THR A 100 6.25 -4.72 3.24
C THR A 100 6.54 -4.98 4.72
N ILE A 101 7.50 -4.25 5.26
CA ILE A 101 7.95 -4.39 6.64
C ILE A 101 7.16 -3.41 7.51
N MET A 102 6.63 -3.93 8.61
CA MET A 102 5.89 -3.15 9.58
C MET A 102 6.81 -2.87 10.77
N LEU A 103 7.23 -1.61 10.87
CA LEU A 103 8.02 -1.08 11.97
C LEU A 103 7.14 -0.85 13.20
N MET A 104 7.78 -0.71 14.36
CA MET A 104 7.17 -0.30 15.61
C MET A 104 6.22 -1.35 16.21
N GLY A 105 6.46 -2.61 15.88
CA GLY A 105 5.71 -3.76 16.37
C GLY A 105 4.37 -4.00 15.66
N ASP A 106 3.53 -4.82 16.30
CA ASP A 106 2.24 -5.31 15.75
C ASP A 106 1.00 -4.74 16.45
N THR A 107 1.20 -3.79 17.36
CA THR A 107 0.16 -3.28 18.25
C THR A 107 0.03 -1.77 18.14
N CYS A 108 -1.11 -1.34 17.61
CA CYS A 108 -1.44 0.04 17.28
C CYS A 108 -2.13 0.78 18.43
N THR A 109 -1.86 2.07 18.57
CA THR A 109 -2.58 2.97 19.49
C THR A 109 -3.96 3.41 18.96
N ARG A 110 -4.29 3.06 17.72
CA ARG A 110 -5.52 3.40 17.01
C ARG A 110 -6.35 2.20 16.62
N GLY A 111 -7.67 2.40 16.54
CA GLY A 111 -8.66 1.36 16.30
C GLY A 111 -9.47 1.56 15.01
N CYS A 112 -8.79 1.59 13.86
CA CYS A 112 -9.45 1.65 12.56
C CYS A 112 -10.36 0.43 12.34
N ARG A 113 -11.63 0.63 11.97
CA ARG A 113 -12.65 -0.42 11.95
C ARG A 113 -12.53 -1.39 10.79
N PHE A 114 -11.64 -1.10 9.84
CA PHE A 114 -11.28 -1.97 8.73
C PHE A 114 -10.03 -2.83 9.01
N CYS A 115 -9.18 -2.42 9.96
CA CYS A 115 -7.83 -2.94 10.15
C CYS A 115 -7.78 -4.06 11.18
N SER A 116 -7.05 -5.14 10.91
CA SER A 116 -6.92 -6.30 11.81
C SER A 116 -5.72 -6.28 12.74
N VAL A 117 -4.87 -5.25 12.65
CA VAL A 117 -3.72 -5.06 13.54
C VAL A 117 -4.21 -4.94 14.99
N LYS A 118 -3.45 -5.49 15.94
CA LYS A 118 -3.80 -5.47 17.36
C LYS A 118 -3.86 -4.02 17.85
N THR A 119 -4.65 -3.77 18.89
CA THR A 119 -4.80 -2.42 19.44
C THR A 119 -4.56 -2.42 20.94
N ALA A 120 -3.73 -1.50 21.43
CA ALA A 120 -3.53 -1.25 22.85
C ALA A 120 -3.31 0.24 23.09
N LYS A 121 -3.84 0.77 24.19
CA LYS A 121 -3.59 2.16 24.59
C LYS A 121 -2.11 2.41 24.87
N ASN A 122 -1.46 1.43 25.52
CA ASN A 122 -0.05 1.45 25.87
C ASN A 122 0.61 0.22 25.24
N PRO A 123 1.07 0.30 23.98
CA PRO A 123 1.83 -0.78 23.36
C PRO A 123 3.21 -0.94 24.04
N PRO A 124 3.94 -2.04 23.78
CA PRO A 124 5.32 -2.18 24.22
C PRO A 124 6.22 -1.01 23.79
N PRO A 125 7.30 -0.71 24.55
CA PRO A 125 8.25 0.31 24.14
C PRO A 125 8.88 -0.03 22.79
N LEU A 126 9.27 1.00 22.03
CA LEU A 126 10.01 0.79 20.79
C LEU A 126 11.36 0.14 21.08
N ASP A 127 11.74 -0.81 20.24
CA ASP A 127 13.11 -1.30 20.22
C ASP A 127 14.00 -0.25 19.53
N ALA A 128 14.98 0.27 20.26
CA ALA A 128 15.89 1.30 19.74
C ALA A 128 16.77 0.77 18.58
N GLU A 129 17.00 -0.54 18.52
CA GLU A 129 17.83 -1.19 17.51
C GLU A 129 17.02 -1.67 16.28
N GLU A 130 15.68 -1.63 16.33
CA GLU A 130 14.81 -2.02 15.22
C GLU A 130 15.18 -1.31 13.90
N PRO A 131 15.49 0.00 13.84
CA PRO A 131 15.87 0.66 12.59
C PRO A 131 17.13 0.06 11.96
N TYR A 132 18.16 -0.19 12.77
CA TYR A 132 19.43 -0.74 12.32
C TYR A 132 19.28 -2.20 11.88
N ASN A 133 18.62 -3.02 12.71
CA ASN A 133 18.42 -4.44 12.45
C ASN A 133 17.53 -4.67 11.23
N THR A 134 16.47 -3.88 11.07
CA THR A 134 15.58 -3.92 9.90
C THR A 134 16.35 -3.56 8.63
N ALA A 135 17.11 -2.46 8.65
CA ALA A 135 17.92 -2.04 7.51
C ALA A 135 18.96 -3.09 7.11
N LYS A 136 19.65 -3.70 8.08
CA LYS A 136 20.59 -4.80 7.86
C LYS A 136 19.91 -5.99 7.19
N ALA A 137 18.77 -6.41 7.72
CA ALA A 137 18.00 -7.53 7.20
C ALA A 137 17.54 -7.33 5.75
N ILE A 138 16.97 -6.16 5.45
CA ILE A 138 16.48 -5.83 4.10
C ILE A 138 17.65 -5.81 3.10
N ALA A 139 18.79 -5.25 3.49
CA ALA A 139 19.98 -5.21 2.63
C ALA A 139 20.49 -6.62 2.27
N GLU A 140 20.44 -7.57 3.21
CA GLU A 140 20.84 -8.97 2.99
C GLU A 140 19.86 -9.74 2.08
N TRP A 141 18.62 -9.30 1.95
CA TRP A 141 17.62 -9.94 1.09
C TRP A 141 17.81 -9.65 -0.41
N GLY A 142 18.60 -8.62 -0.76
CA GLY A 142 18.84 -8.25 -2.15
C GLY A 142 17.59 -7.77 -2.89
N LEU A 143 16.67 -7.10 -2.19
CA LEU A 143 15.47 -6.52 -2.80
C LEU A 143 15.82 -5.24 -3.56
N ASP A 144 15.16 -5.02 -4.70
CA ASP A 144 15.24 -3.76 -5.45
C ASP A 144 14.29 -2.69 -4.89
N TYR A 145 13.22 -3.12 -4.23
CA TYR A 145 12.16 -2.26 -3.71
C TYR A 145 11.67 -2.79 -2.36
N VAL A 146 11.48 -1.89 -1.40
CA VAL A 146 10.88 -2.21 -0.10
C VAL A 146 9.84 -1.17 0.29
N VAL A 147 8.76 -1.65 0.91
CA VAL A 147 7.77 -0.78 1.55
C VAL A 147 7.98 -0.87 3.06
N LEU A 148 8.20 0.26 3.70
CA LEU A 148 8.21 0.41 5.15
C LEU A 148 6.88 1.02 5.56
N THR A 149 6.18 0.38 6.48
CA THR A 149 4.96 0.89 7.11
C THR A 149 5.09 0.78 8.62
N SER A 150 4.14 1.29 9.38
CA SER A 150 4.09 1.07 10.83
C SER A 150 2.66 1.02 11.34
N VAL A 151 2.55 0.67 12.62
CA VAL A 151 1.37 1.02 13.42
C VAL A 151 1.40 2.50 13.81
N ASP A 152 0.26 3.05 14.24
CA ASP A 152 0.22 4.38 14.88
C ASP A 152 0.78 4.31 16.30
N ARG A 153 1.72 5.20 16.62
CA ARG A 153 2.37 5.35 17.93
C ARG A 153 2.05 6.71 18.56
N ASP A 154 0.77 6.97 18.84
CA ASP A 154 0.33 8.21 19.48
C ASP A 154 0.91 8.39 20.91
N ASP A 155 1.47 7.32 21.50
CA ASP A 155 2.21 7.34 22.76
C ASP A 155 3.61 7.98 22.62
N MET A 156 4.14 8.12 21.40
CA MET A 156 5.41 8.77 21.11
C MET A 156 5.21 10.26 20.78
N PRO A 157 6.15 11.15 21.17
CA PRO A 157 6.04 12.58 20.87
C PRO A 157 5.91 12.90 19.37
N ASP A 158 6.72 12.25 18.54
CA ASP A 158 6.77 12.46 17.08
C ASP A 158 5.98 11.40 16.28
N GLY A 159 5.16 10.59 16.97
CA GLY A 159 4.39 9.52 16.35
C GLY A 159 5.24 8.40 15.71
N GLY A 160 6.55 8.35 15.99
CA GLY A 160 7.48 7.37 15.40
C GLY A 160 8.19 7.84 14.11
N ALA A 161 8.10 9.13 13.75
CA ALA A 161 8.75 9.66 12.55
C ALA A 161 10.28 9.50 12.55
N GLU A 162 10.95 9.71 13.70
CA GLU A 162 12.38 9.45 13.85
C GLU A 162 12.73 7.99 13.55
N HIS A 163 11.87 7.06 13.97
CA HIS A 163 12.09 5.65 13.79
C HIS A 163 12.04 5.25 12.30
N PHE A 164 11.06 5.79 11.56
CA PHE A 164 11.04 5.70 10.10
C PHE A 164 12.31 6.26 9.47
N ALA A 165 12.65 7.52 9.80
CA ALA A 165 13.77 8.22 9.19
C ALA A 165 15.10 7.49 9.39
N LYS A 166 15.38 7.00 10.61
CA LYS A 166 16.57 6.18 10.90
C LYS A 166 16.60 4.89 10.11
N THR A 167 15.46 4.21 9.97
CA THR A 167 15.38 2.95 9.21
C THR A 167 15.71 3.20 7.74
N VAL A 168 15.16 4.25 7.14
CA VAL A 168 15.45 4.65 5.76
C VAL A 168 16.92 5.01 5.60
N SER A 169 17.47 5.87 6.47
CA SER A 169 18.88 6.28 6.41
C SER A 169 19.83 5.09 6.49
N HIS A 170 19.66 4.21 7.49
CA HIS A 170 20.48 3.01 7.63
C HIS A 170 20.38 2.06 6.43
N LEU A 171 19.21 1.98 5.81
CA LEU A 171 19.01 1.15 4.62
C LEU A 171 19.71 1.77 3.40
N LYS A 172 19.62 3.09 3.21
CA LYS A 172 20.28 3.81 2.12
C LYS A 172 21.80 3.82 2.26
N GLU A 173 22.33 3.87 3.48
CA GLU A 173 23.77 3.69 3.76
C GLU A 173 24.28 2.33 3.28
N ARG A 174 23.49 1.27 3.48
CA ARG A 174 23.85 -0.12 3.12
C ARG A 174 23.63 -0.43 1.66
N ASN A 175 22.54 0.09 1.11
CA ASN A 175 22.16 -0.12 -0.27
C ASN A 175 21.59 1.17 -0.86
N PRO A 176 22.44 2.05 -1.43
CA PRO A 176 21.97 3.31 -2.02
C PRO A 176 21.03 3.13 -3.22
N LYS A 177 21.02 1.94 -3.83
CA LYS A 177 20.23 1.63 -5.04
C LYS A 177 18.82 1.13 -4.74
N ILE A 178 18.57 0.60 -3.53
CA ILE A 178 17.23 0.10 -3.18
C ILE A 178 16.24 1.26 -3.20
N LEU A 179 15.06 1.02 -3.77
CA LEU A 179 13.96 1.97 -3.69
C LEU A 179 13.17 1.76 -2.41
N VAL A 180 12.90 2.87 -1.70
CA VAL A 180 12.22 2.82 -0.40
C VAL A 180 10.91 3.62 -0.49
N GLU A 181 9.80 2.93 -0.28
CA GLU A 181 8.48 3.52 -0.08
C GLU A 181 8.16 3.54 1.41
N CYS A 182 7.78 4.69 1.94
CA CYS A 182 7.29 4.81 3.31
C CYS A 182 5.79 5.03 3.30
N LEU A 183 5.01 4.02 3.72
CA LEU A 183 3.59 4.13 4.01
C LEU A 183 3.41 4.59 5.47
N THR A 184 3.23 5.89 5.65
CA THR A 184 3.29 6.50 6.98
C THR A 184 1.91 6.60 7.64
N PRO A 185 1.87 6.64 8.99
CA PRO A 185 0.80 7.28 9.75
C PRO A 185 0.56 8.74 9.34
N ASP A 186 -0.49 9.34 9.91
CA ASP A 186 -0.72 10.79 9.76
C ASP A 186 0.02 11.65 10.79
N PHE A 187 0.75 11.02 11.73
CA PHE A 187 1.47 11.64 12.83
C PHE A 187 0.61 12.64 13.66
N ARG A 188 -0.71 12.42 13.73
CA ARG A 188 -1.69 13.35 14.34
C ARG A 188 -1.67 14.75 13.71
N GLY A 189 -1.26 14.84 12.45
CA GLY A 189 -1.11 16.10 11.73
C GLY A 189 0.16 16.88 12.08
N ASP A 190 1.14 16.29 12.78
CA ASP A 190 2.43 16.94 13.01
C ASP A 190 3.24 17.02 11.70
N LEU A 191 3.31 18.22 11.13
CA LEU A 191 4.02 18.46 9.87
C LEU A 191 5.54 18.33 10.02
N LYS A 192 6.11 18.56 11.21
CA LYS A 192 7.56 18.34 11.43
C LYS A 192 7.91 16.85 11.38
N ALA A 193 7.01 16.00 11.85
CA ALA A 193 7.14 14.55 11.72
C ALA A 193 7.05 14.12 10.25
N VAL A 194 6.13 14.71 9.47
CA VAL A 194 6.02 14.49 8.02
C VAL A 194 7.30 14.91 7.30
N GLU A 195 7.80 16.12 7.56
CA GLU A 195 9.03 16.67 6.99
C GLU A 195 10.24 15.77 7.27
N LYS A 196 10.40 15.34 8.54
CA LYS A 196 11.48 14.45 8.95
C LYS A 196 11.52 13.17 8.13
N VAL A 197 10.36 12.52 7.95
CA VAL A 197 10.30 11.31 7.12
C VAL A 197 10.59 11.67 5.68
N ALA A 198 9.96 12.71 5.10
CA ALA A 198 10.15 13.13 3.72
C ALA A 198 11.62 13.40 3.35
N LEU A 199 12.43 13.88 4.30
CA LEU A 199 13.86 14.18 4.12
C LEU A 199 14.81 13.01 4.40
N SER A 200 14.32 11.85 4.85
CA SER A 200 15.16 10.69 5.22
C SER A 200 15.83 9.97 4.04
N GLY A 201 15.57 10.39 2.81
CA GLY A 201 16.14 9.79 1.60
C GLY A 201 15.25 8.73 0.94
N LEU A 202 14.02 8.51 1.40
CA LEU A 202 13.05 7.63 0.73
C LEU A 202 12.73 8.11 -0.69
N ASP A 203 12.17 7.23 -1.52
CA ASP A 203 11.85 7.51 -2.93
C ASP A 203 10.35 7.77 -3.14
N VAL A 204 9.48 7.12 -2.36
CA VAL A 204 8.01 7.27 -2.45
C VAL A 204 7.39 7.51 -1.07
N TYR A 205 6.71 8.63 -0.88
CA TYR A 205 5.97 8.94 0.33
C TYR A 205 4.51 8.53 0.15
N ALA A 206 4.08 7.51 0.88
CA ALA A 206 2.72 7.02 0.82
C ALA A 206 1.96 7.35 2.10
N HIS A 207 0.73 7.82 1.97
CA HIS A 207 -0.21 7.93 3.08
C HIS A 207 -1.62 7.68 2.57
N ASN A 208 -2.31 6.70 3.14
CA ASN A 208 -3.62 6.30 2.65
C ASN A 208 -4.74 7.14 3.27
N VAL A 209 -5.61 7.69 2.41
CA VAL A 209 -6.88 8.28 2.84
C VAL A 209 -7.94 7.23 3.16
N GLU A 210 -7.75 6.01 2.66
CA GLU A 210 -8.53 4.77 2.88
C GLU A 210 -9.96 4.78 2.35
N THR A 211 -10.70 5.88 2.45
CA THR A 211 -12.09 6.00 2.01
C THR A 211 -12.45 7.46 1.70
N VAL A 212 -13.66 7.69 1.18
CA VAL A 212 -14.19 9.02 0.87
C VAL A 212 -14.42 9.85 2.15
N PRO A 213 -14.42 11.20 2.08
CA PRO A 213 -14.58 12.08 3.25
C PRO A 213 -15.77 11.72 4.16
N GLU A 214 -16.89 11.34 3.59
CA GLU A 214 -18.15 11.04 4.26
C GLU A 214 -18.08 9.78 5.13
N LEU A 215 -17.16 8.86 4.80
CA LEU A 215 -17.01 7.58 5.50
C LEU A 215 -15.86 7.56 6.51
N GLN A 216 -15.03 8.62 6.57
CA GLN A 216 -13.83 8.67 7.42
C GLN A 216 -14.10 8.26 8.88
N ARG A 217 -15.05 8.91 9.55
CA ARG A 217 -15.41 8.63 10.95
C ARG A 217 -15.98 7.22 11.16
N ARG A 218 -16.60 6.65 10.12
CA ARG A 218 -17.15 5.29 10.17
C ARG A 218 -16.07 4.24 9.98
N VAL A 219 -15.04 4.53 9.19
CA VAL A 219 -14.03 3.57 8.70
C VAL A 219 -12.75 3.62 9.53
N ARG A 220 -12.21 4.81 9.78
CA ARG A 220 -10.93 5.04 10.44
C ARG A 220 -11.13 5.40 11.91
N ASP A 221 -10.04 5.37 12.67
CA ASP A 221 -10.02 5.89 14.03
C ASP A 221 -10.44 7.38 14.04
N PRO A 222 -11.23 7.86 15.02
CA PRO A 222 -11.70 9.24 15.07
C PRO A 222 -10.61 10.32 15.07
N ARG A 223 -9.37 9.96 15.42
CA ARG A 223 -8.19 10.85 15.35
C ARG A 223 -7.69 11.08 13.93
N ALA A 224 -8.12 10.28 12.95
CA ALA A 224 -7.80 10.44 11.55
C ALA A 224 -8.94 11.16 10.80
N SER A 225 -8.58 11.97 9.80
CA SER A 225 -9.54 12.62 8.91
C SER A 225 -8.99 12.73 7.49
N PHE A 226 -9.89 12.91 6.51
CA PHE A 226 -9.50 13.10 5.12
C PHE A 226 -8.60 14.33 4.96
N GLU A 227 -9.00 15.45 5.57
CA GLU A 227 -8.26 16.72 5.48
C GLU A 227 -6.86 16.60 6.09
N GLN A 228 -6.74 15.95 7.26
CA GLN A 228 -5.43 15.70 7.86
C GLN A 228 -4.54 14.83 6.94
N SER A 229 -5.10 13.75 6.39
CA SER A 229 -4.39 12.89 5.43
C SER A 229 -3.97 13.64 4.16
N LEU A 230 -4.81 14.55 3.67
CA LEU A 230 -4.50 15.38 2.51
C LEU A 230 -3.36 16.36 2.81
N ARG A 231 -3.36 16.99 4.00
CA ARG A 231 -2.28 17.88 4.46
C ARG A 231 -0.94 17.14 4.58
N VAL A 232 -0.93 15.90 5.06
CA VAL A 232 0.28 15.07 5.13
C VAL A 232 0.90 14.90 3.73
N LEU A 233 0.09 14.53 2.74
CA LEU A 233 0.56 14.32 1.36
C LEU A 233 1.04 15.62 0.71
N ARG A 234 0.28 16.72 0.88
CA ARG A 234 0.66 18.05 0.39
C ARG A 234 1.99 18.50 0.99
N HIS A 235 2.12 18.40 2.31
CA HIS A 235 3.31 18.88 2.99
C HIS A 235 4.57 18.09 2.61
N ALA A 236 4.47 16.77 2.43
CA ALA A 236 5.58 15.97 1.93
C ALA A 236 6.10 16.45 0.55
N LYS A 237 5.19 16.95 -0.31
CA LYS A 237 5.52 17.54 -1.62
C LYS A 237 6.05 18.96 -1.49
N GLU A 238 5.51 19.78 -0.59
CA GLU A 238 6.04 21.13 -0.30
C GLU A 238 7.50 21.06 0.16
N VAL A 239 7.79 20.13 1.08
CA VAL A 239 9.15 19.88 1.60
C VAL A 239 10.09 19.37 0.51
N ARG A 240 9.60 18.47 -0.36
CA ARG A 240 10.39 17.89 -1.44
C ARG A 240 9.57 17.75 -2.73
N PRO A 241 9.53 18.76 -3.61
CA PRO A 241 8.64 18.77 -4.78
C PRO A 241 8.79 17.57 -5.73
N ALA A 242 10.00 17.02 -5.85
CA ALA A 242 10.28 15.86 -6.70
C ALA A 242 9.82 14.52 -6.09
N LEU A 243 9.51 14.48 -4.78
CA LEU A 243 9.07 13.28 -4.09
C LEU A 243 7.78 12.76 -4.71
N ILE A 244 7.73 11.45 -4.95
CA ILE A 244 6.50 10.81 -5.41
C ILE A 244 5.57 10.61 -4.23
N SER A 245 4.36 11.16 -4.33
CA SER A 245 3.30 10.97 -3.34
C SER A 245 2.33 9.86 -3.78
N LYS A 246 1.90 9.02 -2.84
CA LYS A 246 1.01 7.88 -3.14
C LYS A 246 -0.08 7.75 -2.09
N THR A 247 -1.27 7.35 -2.52
CA THR A 247 -2.38 7.05 -1.62
C THR A 247 -3.20 5.86 -2.09
N SER A 248 -4.10 5.39 -1.21
CA SER A 248 -5.00 4.28 -1.48
C SER A 248 -6.41 4.57 -0.99
N ILE A 249 -7.40 4.03 -1.69
CA ILE A 249 -8.80 3.97 -1.30
C ILE A 249 -9.28 2.51 -1.39
N MET A 250 -9.92 2.02 -0.33
CA MET A 250 -10.62 0.75 -0.34
C MET A 250 -12.07 0.96 -0.77
N LEU A 251 -12.52 0.18 -1.75
CA LEU A 251 -13.88 0.21 -2.27
C LEU A 251 -14.76 -0.89 -1.66
N GLY A 252 -16.06 -0.67 -1.63
CA GLY A 252 -17.04 -1.57 -1.05
C GLY A 252 -17.36 -1.29 0.42
N LEU A 253 -17.06 -0.09 0.92
CA LEU A 253 -17.37 0.36 2.29
C LEU A 253 -18.68 1.17 2.37
N GLY A 254 -19.29 1.46 1.21
CA GLY A 254 -20.57 2.14 1.08
C GLY A 254 -20.47 3.49 0.37
N GLU A 255 -19.31 3.81 -0.17
CA GLU A 255 -19.08 4.99 -0.99
C GLU A 255 -19.86 4.94 -2.30
N THR A 256 -20.32 6.10 -2.78
CA THR A 256 -20.94 6.23 -4.11
C THR A 256 -19.90 6.56 -5.17
N ASP A 257 -20.27 6.40 -6.44
CA ASP A 257 -19.39 6.73 -7.56
C ASP A 257 -19.11 8.24 -7.61
N GLU A 258 -20.09 9.08 -7.28
CA GLU A 258 -19.94 10.53 -7.21
C GLU A 258 -18.95 10.93 -6.10
N GLN A 259 -19.04 10.30 -4.93
CA GLN A 259 -18.14 10.54 -3.79
C GLN A 259 -16.71 10.12 -4.13
N LEU A 260 -16.54 8.96 -4.76
CA LEU A 260 -15.23 8.47 -5.18
C LEU A 260 -14.61 9.40 -6.22
N HIS A 261 -15.37 9.81 -7.24
CA HIS A 261 -14.90 10.73 -8.26
C HIS A 261 -14.51 12.10 -7.67
N ALA A 262 -15.33 12.66 -6.77
CA ALA A 262 -15.00 13.89 -6.06
C ALA A 262 -13.74 13.74 -5.21
N THR A 263 -13.58 12.61 -4.52
CA THR A 263 -12.39 12.30 -3.74
C THR A 263 -11.13 12.24 -4.61
N MET A 264 -11.22 11.59 -5.78
CA MET A 264 -10.10 11.51 -6.73
C MET A 264 -9.68 12.89 -7.24
N LYS A 265 -10.64 13.81 -7.47
CA LYS A 265 -10.34 15.20 -7.81
C LYS A 265 -9.59 15.92 -6.68
N LEU A 266 -10.06 15.82 -5.44
CA LEU A 266 -9.39 16.44 -4.28
C LEU A 266 -7.95 15.93 -4.11
N LEU A 267 -7.73 14.63 -4.33
CA LEU A 267 -6.40 14.03 -4.30
C LEU A 267 -5.50 14.58 -5.42
N ARG A 268 -6.03 14.79 -6.63
CA ARG A 268 -5.26 15.41 -7.71
C ARG A 268 -4.97 16.89 -7.49
N GLU A 269 -5.93 17.64 -6.98
CA GLU A 269 -5.75 19.04 -6.59
C GLU A 269 -4.69 19.19 -5.49
N ALA A 270 -4.47 18.15 -4.69
CA ALA A 270 -3.40 18.06 -3.70
C ALA A 270 -2.05 17.56 -4.25
N ASP A 271 -1.92 17.45 -5.57
CA ASP A 271 -0.76 16.94 -6.28
C ASP A 271 -0.30 15.53 -5.83
N VAL A 272 -1.27 14.63 -5.57
CA VAL A 272 -0.98 13.22 -5.29
C VAL A 272 -0.61 12.47 -6.57
N ASP A 273 0.62 11.98 -6.67
CA ASP A 273 1.17 11.42 -7.91
C ASP A 273 0.53 10.07 -8.29
N CYS A 274 0.30 9.19 -7.31
CA CYS A 274 -0.12 7.80 -7.52
C CYS A 274 -1.34 7.42 -6.66
N LEU A 275 -2.26 6.65 -7.24
CA LEU A 275 -3.47 6.18 -6.56
C LEU A 275 -3.61 4.65 -6.70
N THR A 276 -3.98 3.99 -5.61
CA THR A 276 -4.41 2.59 -5.63
C THR A 276 -5.86 2.43 -5.19
N LEU A 277 -6.63 1.66 -5.93
CA LEU A 277 -8.03 1.33 -5.66
C LEU A 277 -8.16 -0.19 -5.53
N GLY A 278 -8.57 -0.65 -4.34
CA GLY A 278 -8.66 -2.07 -4.01
C GLY A 278 -9.98 -2.43 -3.34
N GLN A 279 -10.42 -3.69 -3.44
CA GLN A 279 -11.62 -4.13 -2.70
C GLN A 279 -11.32 -4.19 -1.20
N TYR A 280 -12.21 -3.59 -0.39
CA TYR A 280 -12.25 -3.85 1.04
C TYR A 280 -12.60 -5.31 1.31
N MET A 281 -11.72 -5.99 2.03
CA MET A 281 -11.89 -7.38 2.45
C MET A 281 -12.03 -7.41 3.96
N GLN A 282 -13.19 -7.85 4.45
CA GLN A 282 -13.46 -7.95 5.88
C GLN A 282 -12.50 -8.94 6.55
N PRO A 283 -11.61 -8.51 7.49
CA PRO A 283 -10.63 -9.42 8.07
C PRO A 283 -11.24 -10.45 9.02
N THR A 284 -12.21 -10.03 9.83
CA THR A 284 -12.95 -10.89 10.76
C THR A 284 -14.39 -10.40 10.90
N LYS A 285 -15.27 -11.26 11.46
CA LYS A 285 -16.68 -10.94 11.71
C LYS A 285 -16.93 -9.69 12.60
N ARG A 286 -15.90 -9.19 13.31
CA ARG A 286 -15.98 -8.01 14.19
C ARG A 286 -15.70 -6.69 13.46
N HIS A 287 -15.07 -6.74 12.29
CA HIS A 287 -14.75 -5.56 11.50
C HIS A 287 -15.94 -5.11 10.66
N LEU A 288 -15.82 -3.97 9.99
CA LEU A 288 -16.84 -3.49 9.07
C LEU A 288 -17.29 -4.57 8.09
N LYS A 289 -18.58 -4.59 7.83
CA LYS A 289 -19.15 -5.47 6.80
C LYS A 289 -18.87 -4.85 5.44
N VAL A 290 -18.57 -5.68 4.45
CA VAL A 290 -18.55 -5.27 3.04
C VAL A 290 -19.97 -4.80 2.68
N GLU A 291 -20.08 -3.61 2.09
CA GLU A 291 -21.34 -3.07 1.55
C GLU A 291 -21.54 -3.51 0.10
N GLU A 292 -20.47 -3.52 -0.70
CA GLU A 292 -20.51 -3.89 -2.11
C GLU A 292 -19.25 -4.67 -2.51
N TYR A 293 -19.41 -5.72 -3.29
CA TYR A 293 -18.31 -6.33 -4.05
C TYR A 293 -18.23 -5.68 -5.43
N ILE A 294 -17.18 -4.90 -5.63
CA ILE A 294 -16.94 -4.17 -6.86
C ILE A 294 -16.47 -5.14 -7.94
N THR A 295 -17.07 -5.03 -9.13
CA THR A 295 -16.71 -5.87 -10.28
C THR A 295 -15.37 -5.42 -10.88
N PRO A 296 -14.60 -6.33 -11.51
CA PRO A 296 -13.35 -5.95 -12.13
C PRO A 296 -13.53 -4.94 -13.28
N GLU A 297 -14.66 -4.96 -13.99
CA GLU A 297 -15.02 -3.94 -14.99
C GLU A 297 -15.14 -2.55 -14.36
N LYS A 298 -15.73 -2.46 -13.17
CA LYS A 298 -15.86 -1.20 -12.44
C LYS A 298 -14.50 -0.72 -11.94
N PHE A 299 -13.61 -1.61 -11.50
CA PHE A 299 -12.22 -1.24 -11.22
C PHE A 299 -11.50 -0.71 -12.47
N LYS A 300 -11.66 -1.36 -13.64
CA LYS A 300 -11.07 -0.89 -14.89
C LYS A 300 -11.61 0.47 -15.32
N TYR A 301 -12.89 0.74 -15.09
CA TYR A 301 -13.46 2.07 -15.28
C TYR A 301 -12.75 3.11 -14.40
N TRP A 302 -12.59 2.83 -13.10
CA TRP A 302 -11.89 3.75 -12.19
C TRP A 302 -10.41 3.94 -12.50
N GLU A 303 -9.75 2.93 -13.04
CA GLU A 303 -8.39 3.05 -13.56
C GLU A 303 -8.33 4.13 -14.65
N LYS A 304 -9.23 4.05 -15.63
CA LYS A 304 -9.34 5.03 -16.71
C LYS A 304 -9.61 6.42 -16.17
N VAL A 305 -10.58 6.56 -15.25
CA VAL A 305 -10.91 7.85 -14.63
C VAL A 305 -9.69 8.45 -13.92
N GLY A 306 -8.93 7.66 -13.15
CA GLY A 306 -7.73 8.16 -12.49
C GLY A 306 -6.67 8.63 -13.48
N ASN A 307 -6.44 7.88 -14.55
CA ASN A 307 -5.51 8.27 -15.60
C ASN A 307 -5.98 9.55 -16.33
N ASP A 308 -7.27 9.69 -16.61
CA ASP A 308 -7.85 10.88 -17.24
C ASP A 308 -7.76 12.13 -16.33
N LEU A 309 -7.85 11.96 -15.00
CA LEU A 309 -7.64 13.02 -14.01
C LEU A 309 -6.15 13.39 -13.84
N GLY A 310 -5.24 12.66 -14.49
CA GLY A 310 -3.82 12.98 -14.51
C GLY A 310 -3.03 12.48 -13.30
N PHE A 311 -3.48 11.41 -12.63
CA PHE A 311 -2.55 10.63 -11.80
C PHE A 311 -1.44 10.09 -12.70
N HIS A 312 -0.18 10.12 -12.25
CA HIS A 312 0.89 9.48 -12.98
C HIS A 312 0.67 7.97 -13.09
N TYR A 313 0.05 7.39 -12.06
CA TYR A 313 -0.30 5.98 -12.02
C TYR A 313 -1.55 5.73 -11.19
N THR A 314 -2.49 5.00 -11.78
CA THR A 314 -3.67 4.47 -11.07
C THR A 314 -3.63 2.95 -11.13
N ALA A 315 -3.41 2.27 -10.00
CA ALA A 315 -3.61 0.83 -9.89
C ALA A 315 -5.04 0.58 -9.41
N SER A 316 -5.86 -0.12 -10.19
CA SER A 316 -7.26 -0.37 -9.80
C SER A 316 -7.63 -1.82 -10.05
N GLY A 317 -8.00 -2.54 -9.00
CA GLY A 317 -8.37 -3.94 -9.14
C GLY A 317 -8.80 -4.60 -7.83
N PRO A 318 -9.54 -5.73 -7.88
CA PRO A 318 -10.11 -6.33 -6.68
C PRO A 318 -9.06 -6.69 -5.61
N LEU A 319 -7.91 -7.23 -6.05
CA LEU A 319 -6.83 -7.65 -5.17
C LEU A 319 -5.72 -6.60 -5.01
N VAL A 320 -5.86 -5.41 -5.61
CA VAL A 320 -4.89 -4.32 -5.44
C VAL A 320 -4.82 -3.91 -3.97
N ARG A 321 -3.60 -3.64 -3.51
CA ARG A 321 -3.28 -3.11 -2.17
C ARG A 321 -2.33 -1.93 -2.34
N SER A 322 -2.21 -1.08 -1.32
CA SER A 322 -1.27 0.04 -1.32
C SER A 322 0.16 -0.42 -1.65
N SER A 323 0.59 -1.55 -1.10
CA SER A 323 1.90 -2.16 -1.37
C SER A 323 1.89 -3.27 -2.44
N TYR A 324 0.88 -3.32 -3.32
CA TYR A 324 0.83 -4.36 -4.36
C TYR A 324 1.81 -4.08 -5.51
N LYS A 325 2.47 -5.16 -5.95
CA LYS A 325 3.59 -5.21 -6.89
C LYS A 325 3.43 -4.41 -8.18
N ALA A 326 2.20 -4.28 -8.67
CA ALA A 326 1.94 -3.63 -9.95
C ALA A 326 2.45 -2.18 -10.02
N GLY A 327 2.54 -1.48 -8.88
CA GLY A 327 3.08 -0.12 -8.84
C GLY A 327 4.60 -0.03 -8.95
N GLU A 328 5.34 -1.10 -8.68
CA GLU A 328 6.79 -1.01 -8.43
C GLU A 328 7.62 -0.78 -9.69
N PHE A 329 7.30 -1.45 -10.80
CA PHE A 329 7.97 -1.20 -12.08
C PHE A 329 7.70 0.22 -12.58
N PHE A 330 6.47 0.69 -12.43
CA PHE A 330 6.11 2.05 -12.82
C PHE A 330 6.80 3.08 -11.91
N LEU A 331 6.76 2.88 -10.60
CA LEU A 331 7.40 3.76 -9.63
C LEU A 331 8.91 3.79 -9.83
N LYS A 332 9.56 2.65 -10.09
CA LYS A 332 10.99 2.58 -10.43
C LYS A 332 11.30 3.45 -11.65
N ASN A 333 10.55 3.28 -12.74
CA ASN A 333 10.72 4.09 -13.94
C ASN A 333 10.44 5.59 -13.70
N LEU A 334 9.45 5.91 -12.87
CA LEU A 334 9.09 7.31 -12.54
C LEU A 334 10.17 7.97 -11.67
N VAL A 335 10.68 7.26 -10.65
CA VAL A 335 11.78 7.71 -9.79
C VAL A 335 13.03 7.97 -10.64
N GLU A 336 13.40 7.02 -11.51
CA GLU A 336 14.55 7.16 -12.40
C GLU A 336 14.41 8.35 -13.36
N LYS A 337 13.23 8.53 -13.96
CA LYS A 337 12.92 9.69 -14.83
C LYS A 337 12.96 11.04 -14.10
N ARG A 338 12.54 11.10 -12.83
CA ARG A 338 12.61 12.35 -12.04
C ARG A 338 14.05 12.65 -11.61
N LYS A 339 14.81 11.63 -11.18
CA LYS A 339 16.23 11.78 -10.83
C LYS A 339 17.05 12.31 -12.00
N THR A 340 16.77 11.86 -13.22
CA THR A 340 17.47 12.31 -14.45
C THR A 340 17.06 13.70 -14.92
N LYS A 341 15.89 14.22 -14.54
CA LYS A 341 15.45 15.60 -14.85
C LYS A 341 15.93 16.65 -13.84
N ALA A 342 16.34 16.23 -12.65
CA ALA A 342 16.80 17.11 -11.57
C ALA A 342 18.32 17.37 -11.60
N ILE A 343 19.05 16.63 -12.44
CA ILE A 343 20.46 16.85 -12.81
C ILE A 343 20.45 17.63 -14.13
#